data_AF-A0A969WMX6-F1
#
_entry.id   AF-A0A969WMX6-F1
#
_cell.length_a   1.000
_cell.length_b   1.000
_cell.length_c   1.000
_cell.angle_alpha   90.00
_cell.angle_beta   90.00
_cell.angle_gamma   90.00
#
_symmetry.space_group_name_H-M   'P 1'
#
loop_
_entity.id
_entity.type
_entity.pdbx_description
1 polymer ?
#
loop_
_entity_poly.entity_id
_entity_poly.type
_entity_poly.pdbx_seq_one_letter_code
_entity_poly.pdbx_strand_id
1 'polypeptide(L)'
;MGILSTKNKKTAKKDNQNSLWNKFKQTKAGKFVTNRYFRFGLISALYILWVIWLGNYWWLIGELLIVDLYITRFVRWAFWKPRKDKKMSVLKRKTLEWVDAIIFAVIAATFIRIFFFEAFTIPTSSMEKSLLIGDYLFVSKVAYGTRVPMTPLSLPFMHHTLWLTEKTPSFSTFIETEYRRLKGFGKIKRDDIVVFNFPTGDTVVIQNQAVDYYSIILDNAMNNKMRDVHLGKTPLSDAEYQKIAREELWNSDSIDIVVRPIDKRENYIKRCVAMPGDTLEIREGEVFIDGVQQKDFSGKQFNYYISIKQENLGNYGMNYSLDPEQLKSFDINYEDMYAVAQTNYGLEYVPYLQALKYNMSISNTFMMPLTKQSYEKVKNLYNVASVVKASRDKGERYYRIFPHNPAYD
;
A
#
# COMPACT_ATOMS: atom_id res chain seq x y z
N MET A 1 34.28 -63.32 30.02
CA MET A 1 34.79 -63.21 28.64
C MET A 1 33.88 -62.26 27.87
N GLY A 2 34.40 -61.11 27.44
CA GLY A 2 33.84 -60.33 26.31
C GLY A 2 32.63 -59.42 26.55
N ILE A 3 32.87 -58.19 27.01
CA ILE A 3 31.98 -57.03 26.79
C ILE A 3 32.17 -56.58 25.32
N LEU A 4 31.18 -56.78 24.45
CA LEU A 4 31.22 -56.29 23.07
C LEU A 4 30.44 -54.98 22.90
N SER A 5 31.22 -53.91 23.03
CA SER A 5 31.12 -52.59 22.42
C SER A 5 30.01 -52.37 21.37
N THR A 6 29.00 -51.59 21.73
CA THR A 6 28.07 -50.90 20.81
C THR A 6 28.58 -49.52 20.39
N LYS A 7 29.88 -49.39 20.09
CA LYS A 7 30.45 -48.21 19.41
C LYS A 7 30.90 -48.58 18.01
N ASN A 8 29.99 -48.63 17.02
CA ASN A 8 30.40 -48.51 15.60
C ASN A 8 29.27 -48.31 14.57
N LYS A 9 28.26 -47.48 14.86
CA LYS A 9 27.33 -46.97 13.82
C LYS A 9 27.28 -45.44 13.66
N LYS A 10 27.94 -44.67 14.54
CA LYS A 10 28.02 -43.20 14.44
C LYS A 10 29.32 -42.66 13.82
N THR A 11 30.31 -43.52 13.59
CA THR A 11 31.61 -43.14 12.99
C THR A 11 31.66 -43.38 11.48
N ALA A 12 30.92 -44.35 10.93
CA ALA A 12 30.96 -44.67 9.50
C ALA A 12 30.16 -43.72 8.57
N LYS A 13 29.39 -42.77 9.12
CA LYS A 13 28.60 -41.81 8.32
C LYS A 13 29.21 -40.40 8.25
N LYS A 14 30.33 -40.16 8.93
CA LYS A 14 30.97 -38.83 9.02
C LYS A 14 32.16 -38.65 8.05
N ASP A 15 32.66 -39.73 7.46
CA ASP A 15 33.82 -39.69 6.56
C ASP A 15 33.48 -39.65 5.06
N ASN A 16 32.21 -39.85 4.68
CA ASN A 16 31.79 -39.78 3.27
C ASN A 16 31.31 -38.38 2.83
N GLN A 17 31.56 -37.36 3.66
CA GLN A 17 31.20 -35.96 3.38
C GLN A 17 32.39 -35.09 2.92
N ASN A 18 33.46 -35.71 2.40
CA ASN A 18 34.45 -35.04 1.56
C ASN A 18 34.06 -35.24 0.09
N SER A 19 32.94 -34.60 -0.25
CA SER A 19 32.23 -34.74 -1.52
C SER A 19 33.08 -34.31 -2.71
N LEU A 20 32.66 -34.70 -3.92
CA LEU A 20 33.20 -34.34 -5.23
C LEU A 20 33.79 -32.92 -5.33
N TRP A 21 33.26 -31.95 -4.57
CA TRP A 21 33.78 -30.60 -4.43
C TRP A 21 35.24 -30.50 -3.95
N ASN A 22 35.65 -31.30 -2.97
CA ASN A 22 37.02 -31.30 -2.48
C ASN A 22 38.00 -31.94 -3.48
N LYS A 23 37.54 -32.95 -4.23
CA LYS A 23 38.29 -33.52 -5.37
C LYS A 23 38.40 -32.49 -6.51
N PHE A 24 37.31 -31.78 -6.84
CA PHE A 24 37.30 -30.72 -7.85
C PHE A 24 38.28 -29.60 -7.50
N LYS A 25 38.31 -29.10 -6.26
CA LYS A 25 39.24 -28.07 -5.79
C LYS A 25 40.72 -28.41 -6.00
N GLN A 26 41.08 -29.70 -6.02
CA GLN A 26 42.46 -30.14 -6.20
C GLN A 26 42.90 -30.13 -7.67
N THR A 27 41.97 -30.12 -8.62
CA THR A 27 42.26 -30.02 -10.07
C THR A 27 42.80 -28.64 -10.45
N LYS A 28 43.49 -28.51 -11.60
CA LYS A 28 43.94 -27.21 -12.13
C LYS A 28 42.76 -26.22 -12.29
N ALA A 29 41.63 -26.69 -12.82
CA ALA A 29 40.41 -25.91 -12.96
C ALA A 29 39.84 -25.48 -11.60
N GLY A 30 39.79 -26.38 -10.62
CA GLY A 30 39.32 -26.05 -9.27
C GLY A 30 40.22 -25.03 -8.56
N LYS A 31 41.54 -25.14 -8.68
CA LYS A 31 42.49 -24.15 -8.14
C LYS A 31 42.32 -22.77 -8.78
N PHE A 32 42.01 -22.73 -10.09
CA PHE A 32 41.72 -21.49 -10.81
C PHE A 32 40.40 -20.85 -10.34
N VAL A 33 39.30 -21.62 -10.29
CA VAL A 33 37.98 -21.14 -9.83
C VAL A 33 37.96 -20.79 -8.34
N THR A 34 38.84 -21.38 -7.53
CA THR A 34 39.00 -21.03 -6.11
C THR A 34 39.96 -19.88 -5.84
N ASN A 35 40.69 -19.40 -6.86
CA ASN A 35 41.56 -18.24 -6.75
C ASN A 35 40.72 -17.00 -6.37
N ARG A 36 41.20 -16.25 -5.38
CA ARG A 36 40.53 -15.04 -4.88
C ARG A 36 40.37 -13.98 -5.97
N TYR A 37 41.35 -13.82 -6.86
CA TYR A 37 41.33 -12.80 -7.92
C TYR A 37 40.35 -13.17 -9.03
N PHE A 38 40.24 -14.46 -9.34
CA PHE A 38 39.23 -14.96 -10.27
C PHE A 38 37.82 -14.76 -9.72
N ARG A 39 37.59 -15.10 -8.44
CA ARG A 39 36.30 -14.86 -7.78
C ARG A 39 35.94 -13.39 -7.69
N PHE A 40 36.93 -12.54 -7.40
CA PHE A 40 36.77 -11.10 -7.45
C PHE A 40 36.32 -10.64 -8.83
N GLY A 41 37.06 -11.02 -9.89
CA GLY A 41 36.72 -10.65 -11.26
C GLY A 41 35.34 -11.14 -11.68
N LEU A 42 34.96 -12.37 -11.33
CA LEU A 42 33.64 -12.91 -11.61
C LEU A 42 32.52 -12.16 -10.87
N ILE A 43 32.69 -11.89 -9.58
CA ILE A 43 31.66 -11.22 -8.76
C ILE A 43 31.55 -9.74 -9.13
N SER A 44 32.67 -9.07 -9.37
CA SER A 44 32.71 -7.70 -9.89
C SER A 44 32.02 -7.63 -11.26
N ALA A 45 32.32 -8.54 -12.18
CA ALA A 45 31.62 -8.59 -13.47
C ALA A 45 30.11 -8.82 -13.32
N LEU A 46 29.68 -9.74 -12.46
CA LEU A 46 28.26 -9.97 -12.18
C LEU A 46 27.59 -8.76 -11.53
N TYR A 47 28.29 -8.06 -10.62
CA TYR A 47 27.79 -6.86 -9.99
C TYR A 47 27.66 -5.71 -10.97
N ILE A 48 28.67 -5.46 -11.80
CA ILE A 48 28.63 -4.46 -12.88
C ILE A 48 27.48 -4.76 -13.84
N LEU A 49 27.31 -6.02 -14.26
CA LEU A 49 26.17 -6.43 -15.10
C LEU A 49 24.83 -6.14 -14.40
N TRP A 50 24.74 -6.39 -13.10
CA TRP A 50 23.55 -6.05 -12.31
C TRP A 50 23.33 -4.53 -12.20
N VAL A 51 24.38 -3.74 -12.00
CA VAL A 51 24.31 -2.27 -11.95
C VAL A 51 23.89 -1.69 -13.30
N ILE A 52 24.42 -2.23 -14.41
CA ILE A 52 24.02 -1.86 -15.78
C ILE A 52 22.55 -2.22 -16.00
N TRP A 53 22.14 -3.42 -15.60
CA TRP A 53 20.74 -3.87 -15.70
C TRP A 53 19.80 -2.97 -14.89
N LEU A 54 20.20 -2.63 -13.67
CA LEU A 54 19.48 -1.71 -12.79
C LEU A 54 19.48 -0.27 -13.37
N GLY A 55 20.53 0.08 -14.11
CA GLY A 55 20.69 1.34 -14.84
C GLY A 55 20.89 2.57 -13.96
N ASN A 56 21.24 2.38 -12.68
CA ASN A 56 21.66 3.43 -11.77
C ASN A 56 23.13 3.20 -11.42
N TYR A 57 24.01 3.91 -12.12
CA TYR A 57 25.47 3.77 -11.99
C TYR A 57 26.03 4.24 -10.66
N TRP A 58 25.25 4.93 -9.81
CA TRP A 58 25.68 5.28 -8.46
C TRP A 58 26.02 4.03 -7.64
N TRP A 59 25.34 2.91 -7.91
CA TRP A 59 25.65 1.62 -7.29
C TRP A 59 27.05 1.10 -7.63
N LEU A 60 27.76 1.63 -8.63
CA LEU A 60 29.17 1.28 -8.86
C LEU A 60 30.06 1.58 -7.65
N ILE A 61 29.66 2.44 -6.72
CA ILE A 61 30.37 2.61 -5.45
C ILE A 61 30.50 1.28 -4.67
N GLY A 62 29.58 0.35 -4.87
CA GLY A 62 29.65 -1.00 -4.34
C GLY A 62 30.84 -1.81 -4.84
N GLU A 63 31.46 -1.44 -5.97
CA GLU A 63 32.72 -2.05 -6.41
C GLU A 63 33.85 -1.79 -5.42
N LEU A 64 33.87 -0.63 -4.74
CA LEU A 64 34.83 -0.37 -3.68
C LEU A 64 34.66 -1.37 -2.53
N LEU A 65 33.42 -1.77 -2.23
CA LEU A 65 33.13 -2.80 -1.22
C LEU A 65 33.58 -4.18 -1.69
N ILE A 66 33.38 -4.53 -2.97
CA ILE A 66 33.81 -5.82 -3.53
C ILE A 66 35.34 -5.92 -3.58
N VAL A 67 36.02 -4.84 -3.99
CA VAL A 67 37.48 -4.71 -3.93
C VAL A 67 37.96 -4.90 -2.51
N ASP A 68 37.31 -4.27 -1.53
CA ASP A 68 37.69 -4.43 -0.13
C ASP A 68 37.42 -5.83 0.41
N LEU A 69 36.33 -6.47 -0.01
CA LEU A 69 36.00 -7.83 0.41
C LEU A 69 37.03 -8.88 -0.08
N TYR A 70 37.60 -8.70 -1.27
CA TYR A 70 38.49 -9.69 -1.89
C TYR A 70 39.98 -9.33 -1.89
N ILE A 71 40.32 -8.06 -2.10
CA ILE A 71 41.69 -7.57 -2.33
C ILE A 71 42.23 -6.89 -1.06
N THR A 72 41.71 -5.71 -0.69
CA THR A 72 42.32 -4.87 0.34
C THR A 72 42.02 -5.33 1.75
N ARG A 73 40.81 -5.86 2.02
CA ARG A 73 40.36 -6.38 3.32
C ARG A 73 40.62 -5.43 4.49
N PHE A 74 40.54 -4.12 4.24
CA PHE A 74 40.62 -3.09 5.26
C PHE A 74 39.47 -3.23 6.24
N VAL A 75 38.25 -3.44 5.72
CA VAL A 75 37.06 -3.70 6.52
C VAL A 75 36.73 -5.20 6.46
N ARG A 76 36.39 -5.76 7.61
CA ARG A 76 36.06 -7.18 7.72
C ARG A 76 34.59 -7.42 7.37
N TRP A 77 34.28 -7.41 6.08
CA TRP A 77 32.94 -7.72 5.55
C TRP A 77 32.50 -9.18 5.75
N ALA A 78 33.42 -10.09 6.11
CA ALA A 78 33.08 -11.47 6.46
C ALA A 78 32.55 -11.57 7.91
N PHE A 79 31.52 -10.80 8.22
CA PHE A 79 30.88 -10.72 9.54
C PHE A 79 30.21 -12.05 9.95
N TRP A 80 29.89 -12.92 8.99
CA TRP A 80 29.41 -14.29 9.24
C TRP A 80 30.50 -15.27 9.69
N LYS A 81 31.78 -14.86 9.75
CA LYS A 81 32.87 -15.69 10.29
C LYS A 81 33.15 -15.30 11.73
N PRO A 82 33.35 -16.28 12.64
CA PRO A 82 33.62 -15.98 14.04
C PRO A 82 34.91 -15.16 14.18
N ARG A 83 34.88 -14.15 15.06
CA ARG A 83 36.05 -13.34 15.41
C ARG A 83 37.02 -14.25 16.18
N LYS A 84 38.28 -14.29 15.75
CA LYS A 84 39.34 -15.09 16.39
C LYS A 84 40.31 -14.25 17.22
N ASP A 85 40.03 -12.96 17.36
CA ASP A 85 40.90 -12.02 18.07
C ASP A 85 40.97 -12.36 19.55
N LYS A 86 42.12 -12.92 19.95
CA LYS A 86 42.39 -13.35 21.33
C LYS A 86 42.58 -12.18 22.31
N LYS A 87 42.77 -10.96 21.79
CA LYS A 87 42.98 -9.73 22.60
C LYS A 87 41.68 -9.12 23.14
N MET A 88 40.52 -9.56 22.68
CA MET A 88 39.22 -8.97 23.02
C MET A 88 38.45 -9.85 24.00
N SER A 89 37.75 -9.26 24.97
CA SER A 89 36.97 -10.05 25.94
C SER A 89 35.92 -10.91 25.25
N VAL A 90 35.62 -12.09 25.82
CA VAL A 90 34.67 -13.04 25.25
C VAL A 90 33.28 -12.40 25.05
N LEU A 91 32.85 -11.57 26.00
CA LEU A 91 31.60 -10.83 25.93
C LEU A 91 31.60 -9.85 24.74
N LYS A 92 32.61 -8.97 24.64
CA LYS A 92 32.73 -7.98 23.56
C LYS A 92 32.79 -8.64 22.18
N ARG A 93 33.39 -9.82 22.10
CA ARG A 93 33.45 -10.60 20.86
C ARG A 93 32.09 -11.16 20.45
N LYS A 94 31.37 -11.77 21.39
CA LYS A 94 30.04 -12.31 21.15
C LYS A 94 29.02 -11.21 20.82
N THR A 95 29.10 -10.04 21.49
CA THR A 95 28.21 -8.92 21.19
C THR A 95 28.45 -8.37 19.79
N LEU A 96 29.71 -8.18 19.40
CA LEU A 96 30.04 -7.73 18.05
C LEU A 96 29.61 -8.73 16.99
N GLU A 97 29.78 -10.04 17.21
CA GLU A 97 29.26 -11.08 16.30
C GLU A 97 27.73 -11.04 16.16
N TRP A 98 27.01 -10.72 17.23
CA TRP A 98 25.55 -10.55 17.20
C TRP A 98 25.13 -9.29 16.44
N VAL A 99 25.79 -8.15 16.67
CA VAL A 99 25.54 -6.89 15.95
C VAL A 99 25.81 -7.06 14.46
N ASP A 100 26.95 -7.67 14.13
CA ASP A 100 27.37 -8.07 12.79
C ASP A 100 26.28 -8.91 12.07
N ALA A 101 25.68 -9.89 12.77
CA ALA A 101 24.63 -10.72 12.23
C ALA A 101 23.31 -9.96 12.01
N ILE A 102 22.94 -9.05 12.92
CA ILE A 102 21.74 -8.21 12.78
C ILE A 102 21.87 -7.28 11.57
N ILE A 103 23.00 -6.57 11.44
CA ILE A 103 23.26 -5.66 10.32
C ILE A 103 23.11 -6.40 8.98
N PHE A 104 23.66 -7.61 8.90
CA PHE A 104 23.51 -8.44 7.71
C PHE A 104 22.06 -8.81 7.42
N ALA A 105 21.34 -9.29 8.44
CA ALA A 105 19.94 -9.69 8.28
C ALA A 105 19.11 -8.50 7.79
N VAL A 106 19.34 -7.29 8.34
CA VAL A 106 18.68 -6.06 7.91
C VAL A 106 18.99 -5.71 6.46
N ILE A 107 20.28 -5.73 6.05
CA ILE A 107 20.67 -5.44 4.66
C ILE A 107 20.07 -6.46 3.68
N ALA A 108 20.18 -7.76 3.99
CA ALA A 108 19.65 -8.82 3.15
C ALA A 108 18.12 -8.76 3.04
N ALA A 109 17.42 -8.57 4.16
CA ALA A 109 15.97 -8.43 4.16
C ALA A 109 15.51 -7.15 3.43
N THR A 110 16.24 -6.04 3.57
CA THR A 110 15.96 -4.79 2.82
C THR A 110 16.13 -5.00 1.32
N PHE A 111 17.21 -5.67 0.91
CA PHE A 111 17.44 -6.02 -0.49
C PHE A 111 16.33 -6.92 -1.05
N ILE A 112 15.95 -7.97 -0.31
CA ILE A 112 14.84 -8.86 -0.69
C ILE A 112 13.53 -8.06 -0.83
N ARG A 113 13.25 -7.20 0.16
CA ARG A 113 12.05 -6.36 0.19
C ARG A 113 12.00 -5.36 -0.96
N ILE A 114 13.12 -4.73 -1.30
CA ILE A 114 13.20 -3.79 -2.41
C ILE A 114 12.95 -4.52 -3.74
N PHE A 115 13.60 -5.67 -3.95
CA PHE A 115 13.66 -6.26 -5.30
C PHE A 115 12.69 -7.39 -5.60
N PHE A 116 12.31 -8.21 -4.63
CA PHE A 116 11.65 -9.49 -4.88
C PHE A 116 10.19 -9.51 -4.44
N PHE A 117 9.96 -9.37 -3.14
CA PHE A 117 8.61 -9.43 -2.58
C PHE A 117 8.51 -8.59 -1.30
N GLU A 118 7.29 -8.15 -0.99
CA GLU A 118 7.00 -7.40 0.22
C GLU A 118 5.73 -7.95 0.86
N ALA A 119 5.74 -8.03 2.18
CA ALA A 119 4.56 -8.43 2.96
C ALA A 119 3.76 -7.18 3.32
N PHE A 120 2.45 -7.22 3.07
CA PHE A 120 1.51 -6.15 3.44
C PHE A 120 0.43 -6.72 4.36
N THR A 121 -0.03 -5.90 5.30
CA THR A 121 -1.27 -6.14 6.06
C THR A 121 -2.40 -5.34 5.43
N ILE A 122 -3.62 -5.86 5.50
CA ILE A 122 -4.81 -5.14 5.03
C ILE A 122 -5.45 -4.38 6.19
N PRO A 123 -5.39 -3.05 6.22
CA PRO A 123 -5.97 -2.27 7.30
C PRO A 123 -7.43 -1.89 7.05
N THR A 124 -7.94 -2.00 5.81
CA THR A 124 -9.26 -1.49 5.42
C THR A 124 -10.14 -2.52 4.74
N SER A 125 -11.45 -2.31 4.86
CA SER A 125 -12.56 -3.10 4.30
C SER A 125 -12.75 -2.93 2.78
N SER A 126 -11.98 -2.08 2.10
CA SER A 126 -12.32 -1.75 0.70
C SER A 126 -12.15 -2.93 -0.29
N MET A 127 -11.40 -3.97 0.08
CA MET A 127 -11.31 -5.23 -0.66
C MET A 127 -12.03 -6.38 0.07
N GLU A 128 -12.87 -6.05 1.07
CA GLU A 128 -13.63 -7.01 1.86
C GLU A 128 -14.48 -7.91 0.94
N LYS A 129 -14.75 -9.13 1.39
CA LYS A 129 -15.29 -10.27 0.63
C LYS A 129 -14.33 -10.91 -0.37
N SER A 130 -13.28 -10.22 -0.82
CA SER A 130 -12.13 -10.85 -1.51
C SER A 130 -10.95 -11.07 -0.59
N LEU A 131 -10.65 -10.08 0.26
CA LEU A 131 -9.52 -10.06 1.19
C LEU A 131 -9.99 -9.43 2.51
N LEU A 132 -9.74 -10.08 3.64
CA LEU A 132 -10.25 -9.64 4.94
C LEU A 132 -9.29 -8.67 5.62
N ILE A 133 -9.84 -7.80 6.48
CA ILE A 133 -9.05 -6.93 7.35
C ILE A 133 -8.18 -7.82 8.26
N GLY A 134 -6.89 -7.48 8.34
CA GLY A 134 -5.89 -8.24 9.10
C GLY A 134 -5.20 -9.35 8.31
N ASP A 135 -5.61 -9.66 7.08
CA ASP A 135 -4.90 -10.61 6.23
C ASP A 135 -3.50 -10.11 5.88
N TYR A 136 -2.55 -11.04 5.81
CA TYR A 136 -1.17 -10.81 5.39
C TYR A 136 -0.98 -11.29 3.95
N LEU A 137 -0.53 -10.40 3.07
CA LEU A 137 -0.30 -10.68 1.66
C LEU A 137 1.18 -10.63 1.32
N PHE A 138 1.65 -11.61 0.56
CA PHE A 138 2.96 -11.54 -0.10
C PHE A 138 2.80 -11.03 -1.53
N VAL A 139 3.34 -9.85 -1.79
CA VAL A 139 3.26 -9.20 -3.10
C VAL A 139 4.55 -9.45 -3.86
N SER A 140 4.44 -10.03 -5.05
CA SER A 140 5.57 -10.25 -5.96
C SER A 140 5.87 -8.97 -6.76
N LYS A 141 7.05 -8.39 -6.54
CA LYS A 141 7.52 -7.23 -7.30
C LYS A 141 8.09 -7.61 -8.67
N VAL A 142 8.59 -8.83 -8.80
CA VAL A 142 9.19 -9.34 -10.04
C VAL A 142 8.14 -9.71 -11.10
N ALA A 143 6.88 -9.97 -10.70
CA ALA A 143 5.80 -10.35 -11.62
C ALA A 143 5.60 -9.30 -12.72
N TYR A 144 5.43 -8.03 -12.35
CA TYR A 144 5.22 -6.91 -13.28
C TYR A 144 6.44 -6.00 -13.43
N GLY A 145 7.56 -6.41 -12.85
CA GLY A 145 8.82 -5.69 -12.92
C GLY A 145 9.07 -4.88 -11.66
N THR A 146 10.26 -5.06 -11.12
CA THR A 146 10.67 -4.40 -9.88
C THR A 146 10.92 -2.92 -10.13
N ARG A 147 10.42 -2.07 -9.23
CA ARG A 147 10.69 -0.63 -9.28
C ARG A 147 12.10 -0.34 -8.74
N VAL A 148 12.85 0.48 -9.46
CA VAL A 148 14.13 1.02 -8.97
C VAL A 148 13.83 1.98 -7.81
N PRO A 149 14.55 1.90 -6.67
CA PRO A 149 14.36 2.85 -5.57
C PRO A 149 14.59 4.28 -6.04
N MET A 150 13.61 5.17 -5.83
CA MET A 150 13.72 6.57 -6.22
C MET A 150 14.43 7.36 -5.14
N THR A 151 14.11 7.08 -3.86
CA THR A 151 14.82 7.58 -2.68
C THR A 151 15.68 6.49 -2.03
N PRO A 152 16.92 6.25 -2.52
CA PRO A 152 17.81 5.22 -1.99
C PRO A 152 18.24 5.49 -0.53
N LEU A 153 18.28 6.77 -0.13
CA LEU A 153 18.59 7.18 1.23
C LEU A 153 17.33 7.12 2.10
N SER A 154 16.94 5.91 2.50
CA SER A 154 15.82 5.72 3.42
C SER A 154 16.12 4.65 4.46
N LEU A 155 15.51 4.79 5.63
CA LEU A 155 15.69 3.83 6.71
C LEU A 155 14.96 2.51 6.39
N PRO A 156 15.62 1.36 6.55
CA PRO A 156 15.00 0.06 6.40
C PRO A 156 13.73 -0.09 7.23
N PHE A 157 12.73 -0.73 6.64
CA PHE A 157 11.47 -1.07 7.28
C PHE A 157 10.54 0.09 7.64
N MET A 158 10.85 1.30 7.18
CA MET A 158 10.04 2.49 7.42
C MET A 158 9.47 2.98 6.09
N HIS A 159 8.16 3.21 6.05
CA HIS A 159 7.47 3.55 4.80
C HIS A 159 7.67 5.02 4.42
N HIS A 160 7.31 5.96 5.31
CA HIS A 160 7.41 7.40 5.04
C HIS A 160 7.88 8.21 6.26
N THR A 161 7.44 7.89 7.48
CA THR A 161 7.77 8.64 8.71
C THR A 161 8.62 7.80 9.69
N LEU A 162 9.42 8.46 10.53
CA LEU A 162 10.13 7.77 11.61
C LEU A 162 9.17 7.20 12.67
N TRP A 163 9.45 6.02 13.20
CA TRP A 163 8.60 5.26 14.13
C TRP A 163 8.38 5.94 15.49
N LEU A 164 9.18 6.95 15.83
CA LEU A 164 9.10 7.72 17.07
C LEU A 164 8.66 9.18 16.85
N THR A 165 8.23 9.52 15.63
CA THR A 165 7.85 10.89 15.28
C THR A 165 6.57 10.87 14.48
N GLU A 166 5.76 11.92 14.59
CA GLU A 166 4.53 12.04 13.78
C GLU A 166 4.80 12.68 12.41
N LYS A 167 5.85 13.51 12.31
CA LYS A 167 6.10 14.37 11.14
C LYS A 167 7.43 14.14 10.43
N THR A 168 8.42 13.52 11.08
CA THR A 168 9.78 13.47 10.52
C THR A 168 9.89 12.38 9.45
N PRO A 169 10.34 12.71 8.22
CA PRO A 169 10.47 11.72 7.17
C PRO A 169 11.55 10.69 7.51
N SER A 170 11.30 9.43 7.14
CA SER A 170 12.24 8.31 7.25
C SER A 170 13.24 8.23 6.09
N PHE A 171 13.22 9.22 5.20
CA PHE A 171 14.01 9.27 3.98
C PHE A 171 14.59 10.67 3.77
N SER A 172 15.66 10.75 2.99
CA SER A 172 16.25 11.99 2.53
C SER A 172 16.06 12.14 1.03
N THR A 173 15.66 13.33 0.60
CA THR A 173 15.51 13.73 -0.81
C THR A 173 16.82 14.24 -1.42
N PHE A 174 17.95 14.13 -0.71
CA PHE A 174 19.25 14.58 -1.20
C PHE A 174 19.69 13.86 -2.48
N ILE A 175 19.27 12.61 -2.64
CA ILE A 175 19.47 11.82 -3.86
C ILE A 175 18.11 11.29 -4.28
N GLU A 176 17.59 11.79 -5.40
CA GLU A 176 16.37 11.32 -6.03
C GLU A 176 16.65 10.90 -7.46
N THR A 177 15.99 9.83 -7.89
CA THR A 177 16.05 9.35 -9.28
C THR A 177 14.64 9.26 -9.86
N GLU A 178 14.55 9.39 -11.18
CA GLU A 178 13.27 9.29 -11.89
C GLU A 178 12.63 7.91 -11.73
N TYR A 179 11.30 7.88 -11.85
CA TYR A 179 10.56 6.63 -11.79
C TYR A 179 10.98 5.70 -12.92
N ARG A 180 11.47 4.52 -12.55
CA ARG A 180 11.82 3.46 -13.50
C ARG A 180 11.45 2.09 -12.97
N ARG A 181 10.94 1.24 -13.86
CA ARG A 181 10.63 -0.17 -13.58
C ARG A 181 11.47 -1.08 -14.46
N LEU A 182 12.02 -2.12 -13.86
CA LEU A 182 12.75 -3.18 -14.56
C LEU A 182 11.78 -4.09 -15.30
N LYS A 183 12.27 -4.84 -16.28
CA LYS A 183 11.43 -5.78 -17.02
C LYS A 183 10.95 -6.90 -16.08
N GLY A 184 9.63 -7.05 -15.96
CA GLY A 184 9.01 -8.14 -15.21
C GLY A 184 8.93 -9.45 -15.99
N PHE A 185 8.51 -10.51 -15.30
CA PHE A 185 8.24 -11.81 -15.93
C PHE A 185 6.91 -11.84 -16.71
N GLY A 186 6.00 -10.90 -16.44
CA GLY A 186 4.69 -10.83 -17.09
C GLY A 186 4.17 -9.40 -17.26
N LYS A 187 2.95 -9.30 -17.77
CA LYS A 187 2.19 -8.05 -17.89
C LYS A 187 0.95 -8.15 -17.01
N ILE A 188 0.49 -7.00 -16.51
CA ILE A 188 -0.77 -6.90 -15.76
C ILE A 188 -1.92 -7.37 -16.65
N LYS A 189 -2.84 -8.11 -16.07
CA LYS A 189 -4.08 -8.57 -16.70
C LYS A 189 -5.28 -7.96 -15.98
N ARG A 190 -6.41 -7.94 -16.69
CA ARG A 190 -7.70 -7.63 -16.07
C ARG A 190 -7.95 -8.60 -14.91
N ASP A 191 -8.57 -8.06 -13.88
CA ASP A 191 -8.90 -8.67 -12.61
C ASP A 191 -7.74 -9.07 -11.70
N ASP A 192 -6.49 -8.78 -12.07
CA ASP A 192 -5.36 -8.95 -11.17
C ASP A 192 -5.52 -8.05 -9.94
N ILE A 193 -5.24 -8.61 -8.75
CA ILE A 193 -5.12 -7.81 -7.53
C ILE A 193 -3.71 -7.24 -7.50
N VAL A 194 -3.62 -5.91 -7.55
CA VAL A 194 -2.36 -5.18 -7.66
C VAL A 194 -2.16 -4.27 -6.46
N VAL A 195 -0.89 -4.13 -6.07
CA VAL A 195 -0.45 -3.14 -5.09
C VAL A 195 0.30 -2.03 -5.81
N PHE A 196 -0.11 -0.79 -5.57
CA PHE A 196 0.46 0.39 -6.21
C PHE A 196 0.52 1.56 -5.22
N ASN A 197 1.38 2.53 -5.51
CA ASN A 197 1.44 3.76 -4.75
C ASN A 197 0.27 4.67 -5.13
N PHE A 198 -0.45 5.18 -4.14
CA PHE A 198 -1.62 6.03 -4.35
C PHE A 198 -1.24 7.28 -5.17
N PRO A 199 -1.83 7.47 -6.38
CA PRO A 199 -1.39 8.51 -7.30
C PRO A 199 -1.46 9.93 -6.72
N THR A 200 -2.55 10.25 -6.02
CA THR A 200 -2.80 11.56 -5.39
C THR A 200 -2.25 11.69 -3.97
N GLY A 201 -1.45 10.72 -3.51
CA GLY A 201 -0.76 10.76 -2.22
C GLY A 201 0.59 11.50 -2.26
N ASP A 202 0.80 12.36 -3.25
CA ASP A 202 2.00 13.19 -3.41
C ASP A 202 2.00 14.34 -2.41
N THR A 203 0.87 15.00 -2.23
CA THR A 203 0.66 16.06 -1.25
C THR A 203 -0.25 15.52 -0.16
N VAL A 204 0.18 15.62 1.10
CA VAL A 204 -0.54 15.03 2.23
C VAL A 204 -0.68 16.06 3.33
N VAL A 205 -1.90 16.19 3.84
CA VAL A 205 -2.19 16.90 5.08
C VAL A 205 -1.92 15.96 6.25
N ILE A 206 -0.92 16.23 7.09
CA ILE A 206 -0.47 15.31 8.15
C ILE A 206 -1.62 14.98 9.12
N GLN A 207 -2.42 15.98 9.45
CA GLN A 207 -3.55 15.89 10.38
C GLN A 207 -4.67 14.99 9.86
N ASN A 208 -4.77 14.79 8.53
CA ASN A 208 -5.79 13.98 7.91
C ASN A 208 -5.24 13.24 6.69
N GLN A 209 -4.43 12.21 6.95
CA GLN A 209 -3.81 11.40 5.89
C GLN A 209 -4.80 10.42 5.22
N ALA A 210 -6.00 10.26 5.79
CA ALA A 210 -7.03 9.38 5.25
C ALA A 210 -7.72 9.97 4.01
N VAL A 211 -7.72 11.29 3.88
CA VAL A 211 -8.34 12.00 2.75
C VAL A 211 -7.27 12.51 1.81
N ASP A 212 -7.49 12.37 0.50
CA ASP A 212 -6.57 12.88 -0.49
C ASP A 212 -6.62 14.42 -0.55
N TYR A 213 -5.45 15.02 -0.71
CA TYR A 213 -5.29 16.48 -0.71
C TYR A 213 -6.18 17.18 -1.75
N TYR A 214 -6.30 16.60 -2.95
CA TYR A 214 -7.06 17.22 -4.04
C TYR A 214 -8.56 17.22 -3.75
N SER A 215 -9.11 16.17 -3.13
CA SER A 215 -10.50 16.14 -2.67
C SER A 215 -10.75 17.22 -1.62
N ILE A 216 -9.83 17.45 -0.69
CA ILE A 216 -9.96 18.55 0.30
C ILE A 216 -10.09 19.90 -0.43
N ILE A 217 -9.25 20.15 -1.44
CA ILE A 217 -9.33 21.38 -2.24
C ILE A 217 -10.67 21.48 -2.97
N LEU A 218 -11.14 20.39 -3.58
CA LEU A 218 -12.39 20.35 -4.32
C LEU A 218 -13.60 20.57 -3.40
N ASP A 219 -13.60 19.99 -2.21
CA ASP A 219 -14.66 20.15 -1.22
C ASP A 219 -14.72 21.59 -0.70
N ASN A 220 -13.57 22.15 -0.32
CA ASN A 220 -13.48 23.54 0.14
C ASN A 220 -13.90 24.53 -0.97
N ALA A 221 -13.48 24.28 -2.20
CA ALA A 221 -13.89 25.06 -3.37
C ALA A 221 -15.41 25.02 -3.56
N MET A 222 -16.01 23.82 -3.48
CA MET A 222 -17.45 23.65 -3.59
C MET A 222 -18.22 24.35 -2.46
N ASN A 223 -17.73 24.23 -1.22
CA ASN A 223 -18.32 24.90 -0.06
C ASN A 223 -18.28 26.43 -0.20
N ASN A 224 -17.15 26.99 -0.65
CA ASN A 224 -17.00 28.42 -0.91
C ASN A 224 -17.95 28.91 -2.02
N LYS A 225 -18.07 28.15 -3.10
CA LYS A 225 -19.02 28.43 -4.20
C LYS A 225 -20.46 28.45 -3.70
N MET A 226 -20.86 27.45 -2.94
CA MET A 226 -22.22 27.36 -2.40
C MET A 226 -22.53 28.48 -1.41
N ARG A 227 -21.56 28.88 -0.58
CA ARG A 227 -21.69 30.04 0.31
C ARG A 227 -21.96 31.31 -0.47
N ASP A 228 -21.21 31.57 -1.54
CA ASP A 228 -21.39 32.77 -2.35
C ASP A 228 -22.75 32.77 -3.08
N VAL A 229 -23.17 31.62 -3.63
CA VAL A 229 -24.50 31.45 -4.23
C VAL A 229 -25.61 31.72 -3.20
N HIS A 230 -25.48 31.19 -1.98
CA HIS A 230 -26.46 31.42 -0.90
C HIS A 230 -26.53 32.90 -0.49
N LEU A 231 -25.41 33.61 -0.53
CA LEU A 231 -25.34 35.04 -0.28
C LEU A 231 -25.81 35.90 -1.48
N GLY A 232 -26.29 35.27 -2.56
CA GLY A 232 -26.77 35.96 -3.76
C GLY A 232 -25.66 36.59 -4.61
N LYS A 233 -24.39 36.19 -4.41
CA LYS A 233 -23.27 36.65 -5.22
C LYS A 233 -23.18 35.86 -6.52
N THR A 234 -22.65 36.48 -7.56
CA THR A 234 -22.27 35.77 -8.79
C THR A 234 -21.13 34.80 -8.49
N PRO A 235 -21.30 33.48 -8.71
CA PRO A 235 -20.24 32.52 -8.43
C PRO A 235 -19.05 32.71 -9.38
N LEU A 236 -17.84 32.60 -8.84
CA LEU A 236 -16.60 32.54 -9.61
C LEU A 236 -16.50 31.23 -10.41
N SER A 237 -15.49 31.12 -11.28
CA SER A 237 -15.19 29.87 -11.96
C SER A 237 -14.67 28.80 -10.98
N ASP A 238 -14.85 27.53 -11.34
CA ASP A 238 -14.40 26.40 -10.50
C ASP A 238 -12.88 26.45 -10.25
N ALA A 239 -12.09 26.91 -11.24
CA ALA A 239 -10.65 27.08 -11.12
C ALA A 239 -10.27 28.18 -10.11
N GLU A 240 -11.03 29.27 -10.04
CA GLU A 240 -10.82 30.34 -9.07
C GLU A 240 -11.15 29.87 -7.66
N TYR A 241 -12.27 29.15 -7.46
CA TYR A 241 -12.59 28.58 -6.16
C TYR A 241 -11.54 27.56 -5.68
N GLN A 242 -11.03 26.72 -6.58
CA GLN A 242 -9.93 25.80 -6.25
C GLN A 242 -8.64 26.53 -5.89
N LYS A 243 -8.33 27.65 -6.57
CA LYS A 243 -7.18 28.50 -6.24
C LYS A 243 -7.33 29.09 -4.84
N ILE A 244 -8.49 29.68 -4.53
CA ILE A 244 -8.80 30.23 -3.19
C ILE A 244 -8.68 29.13 -2.13
N ALA A 245 -9.32 27.98 -2.35
CA ALA A 245 -9.26 26.85 -1.42
C ALA A 245 -7.83 26.35 -1.17
N ARG A 246 -6.97 26.37 -2.20
CA ARG A 246 -5.54 26.04 -2.07
C ARG A 246 -4.81 27.09 -1.24
N GLU A 247 -5.00 28.37 -1.52
CA GLU A 247 -4.36 29.45 -0.77
C GLU A 247 -4.80 29.45 0.70
N GLU A 248 -6.08 29.25 0.98
CA GLU A 248 -6.61 29.12 2.35
C GLU A 248 -5.98 27.94 3.10
N LEU A 249 -5.85 26.77 2.44
CA LEU A 249 -5.28 25.58 3.06
C LEU A 249 -3.77 25.71 3.33
N TRP A 250 -3.02 26.27 2.38
CA TRP A 250 -1.56 26.44 2.50
C TRP A 250 -1.16 27.56 3.45
N ASN A 251 -2.01 28.56 3.66
CA ASN A 251 -1.79 29.66 4.60
C ASN A 251 -2.35 29.37 6.00
N SER A 252 -2.83 28.14 6.25
CA SER A 252 -3.39 27.76 7.54
C SER A 252 -2.29 27.41 8.54
N ASP A 253 -2.23 28.12 9.68
CA ASP A 253 -1.26 27.86 10.75
C ASP A 253 -1.48 26.51 11.46
N SER A 254 -2.64 25.88 11.29
CA SER A 254 -3.01 24.63 11.97
C SER A 254 -2.79 23.37 11.13
N ILE A 255 -2.34 23.53 9.88
CA ILE A 255 -2.26 22.43 8.90
C ILE A 255 -0.82 22.28 8.42
N ASP A 256 -0.28 21.07 8.55
CA ASP A 256 1.03 20.73 8.01
C ASP A 256 0.85 19.97 6.69
N ILE A 257 1.42 20.52 5.63
CA ILE A 257 1.40 19.91 4.30
C ILE A 257 2.80 19.35 4.00
N VAL A 258 2.86 18.08 3.64
CA VAL A 258 4.10 17.41 3.24
C VAL A 258 3.98 16.86 1.83
N VAL A 259 5.04 17.01 1.06
CA VAL A 259 5.18 16.41 -0.27
C VAL A 259 6.02 15.14 -0.18
N ARG A 260 5.54 14.04 -0.79
CA ARG A 260 6.18 12.72 -0.79
C ARG A 260 6.54 12.26 -2.21
N PRO A 261 7.76 11.73 -2.43
CA PRO A 261 8.10 11.09 -3.69
C PRO A 261 7.24 9.83 -3.89
N ILE A 262 7.08 9.40 -5.14
CA ILE A 262 6.17 8.30 -5.54
C ILE A 262 6.37 7.06 -4.68
N ASP A 263 7.61 6.73 -4.34
CA ASP A 263 7.95 5.54 -3.59
C ASP A 263 7.74 5.59 -2.08
N LYS A 264 7.35 6.76 -1.58
CA LYS A 264 7.02 7.04 -0.17
C LYS A 264 5.55 7.39 0.01
N ARG A 265 4.74 7.30 -1.05
CA ARG A 265 3.28 7.42 -0.98
C ARG A 265 2.66 6.14 -0.43
N GLU A 266 1.45 6.26 0.10
CA GLU A 266 0.69 5.12 0.63
C GLU A 266 0.50 4.03 -0.42
N ASN A 267 0.46 2.77 0.04
CA ASN A 267 0.22 1.62 -0.83
C ASN A 267 -1.26 1.26 -0.81
N TYR A 268 -1.84 1.11 -1.99
CA TYR A 268 -3.23 0.71 -2.17
C TYR A 268 -3.28 -0.66 -2.84
N ILE A 269 -4.23 -1.47 -2.39
CA ILE A 269 -4.52 -2.79 -2.97
C ILE A 269 -5.87 -2.69 -3.66
N LYS A 270 -5.89 -2.88 -4.97
CA LYS A 270 -7.11 -2.84 -5.79
C LYS A 270 -7.09 -3.90 -6.88
N ARG A 271 -8.25 -4.16 -7.47
CA ARG A 271 -8.39 -4.99 -8.67
C ARG A 271 -8.19 -4.14 -9.92
N CYS A 272 -7.37 -4.61 -10.86
CA CYS A 272 -7.17 -3.97 -12.16
C CYS A 272 -8.34 -4.30 -13.08
N VAL A 273 -9.34 -3.42 -13.16
CA VAL A 273 -10.58 -3.67 -13.91
C VAL A 273 -10.43 -3.35 -15.40
N ALA A 274 -9.80 -2.22 -15.74
CA ALA A 274 -9.57 -1.76 -17.10
C ALA A 274 -8.07 -1.62 -17.40
N MET A 275 -7.70 -1.88 -18.65
CA MET A 275 -6.34 -1.79 -19.19
C MET A 275 -6.20 -0.59 -20.15
N PRO A 276 -4.97 -0.15 -20.48
CA PRO A 276 -4.77 0.92 -21.46
C PRO A 276 -5.41 0.57 -22.81
N GLY A 277 -6.28 1.47 -23.29
CA GLY A 277 -7.06 1.29 -24.52
C GLY A 277 -8.51 0.87 -24.29
N ASP A 278 -8.86 0.44 -23.08
CA ASP A 278 -10.23 0.05 -22.73
C ASP A 278 -11.13 1.28 -22.52
N THR A 279 -12.40 1.14 -22.86
CA THR A 279 -13.46 2.05 -22.38
C THR A 279 -14.11 1.46 -21.14
N LEU A 280 -14.05 2.19 -20.01
CA LEU A 280 -14.71 1.80 -18.76
C LEU A 280 -15.97 2.63 -18.55
N GLU A 281 -17.09 1.95 -18.33
CA GLU A 281 -18.37 2.57 -17.97
C GLU A 281 -18.96 1.91 -16.74
N ILE A 282 -19.67 2.69 -15.92
CA ILE A 282 -20.46 2.17 -14.80
C ILE A 282 -21.91 2.57 -15.04
N ARG A 283 -22.79 1.59 -15.26
CA ARG A 283 -24.22 1.79 -15.54
C ARG A 283 -25.02 1.14 -14.42
N GLU A 284 -25.77 1.94 -13.66
CA GLU A 284 -26.54 1.45 -12.49
C GLU A 284 -25.69 0.66 -11.47
N GLY A 285 -24.41 1.01 -11.36
CA GLY A 285 -23.43 0.33 -10.50
C GLY A 285 -22.76 -0.89 -11.13
N GLU A 286 -23.19 -1.34 -12.30
CA GLU A 286 -22.57 -2.43 -13.04
C GLU A 286 -21.43 -1.92 -13.92
N VAL A 287 -20.31 -2.64 -13.94
CA VAL A 287 -19.12 -2.27 -14.71
C VAL A 287 -19.20 -2.85 -16.12
N PHE A 288 -18.90 -2.04 -17.12
CA PHE A 288 -18.78 -2.43 -18.53
C PHE A 288 -17.40 -2.05 -19.05
N ILE A 289 -16.77 -2.99 -19.76
CA ILE A 289 -15.49 -2.81 -20.44
C ILE A 289 -15.72 -3.02 -21.93
N ASP A 290 -15.44 -2.00 -22.72
CA ASP A 290 -15.68 -1.99 -24.17
C ASP A 290 -17.13 -2.39 -24.52
N GLY A 291 -18.08 -1.89 -23.73
CA GLY A 291 -19.51 -2.18 -23.85
C GLY A 291 -19.96 -3.56 -23.34
N VAL A 292 -19.03 -4.43 -22.92
CA VAL A 292 -19.34 -5.76 -22.37
C VAL A 292 -19.39 -5.70 -20.84
N GLN A 293 -20.50 -6.16 -20.25
CA GLN A 293 -20.62 -6.19 -18.79
C GLN A 293 -19.58 -7.13 -18.17
N GLN A 294 -18.89 -6.66 -17.14
CA GLN A 294 -17.96 -7.46 -16.37
C GLN A 294 -18.69 -8.56 -15.61
N LYS A 295 -18.04 -9.72 -15.47
CA LYS A 295 -18.55 -10.80 -14.64
C LYS A 295 -18.59 -10.38 -13.17
N ASP A 296 -19.69 -10.70 -12.49
CA ASP A 296 -19.83 -10.48 -11.07
C ASP A 296 -18.80 -11.25 -10.23
N PHE A 297 -18.21 -10.54 -9.27
CA PHE A 297 -17.42 -11.15 -8.20
C PHE A 297 -18.32 -11.61 -7.07
N SER A 298 -17.95 -12.72 -6.43
CA SER A 298 -18.62 -13.16 -5.20
C SER A 298 -18.54 -12.08 -4.14
N GLY A 299 -19.66 -11.82 -3.46
CA GLY A 299 -19.74 -10.77 -2.45
C GLY A 299 -19.74 -9.34 -2.99
N LYS A 300 -20.02 -9.12 -4.28
CA LYS A 300 -20.23 -7.77 -4.84
C LYS A 300 -21.23 -6.99 -4.00
N GLN A 301 -20.85 -5.79 -3.60
CA GLN A 301 -21.66 -4.87 -2.81
C GLN A 301 -22.01 -3.62 -3.62
N PHE A 302 -23.15 -3.02 -3.29
CA PHE A 302 -23.51 -1.68 -3.72
C PHE A 302 -23.76 -0.82 -2.50
N ASN A 303 -23.54 0.48 -2.62
CA ASN A 303 -23.96 1.41 -1.59
C ASN A 303 -25.48 1.58 -1.61
N TYR A 304 -26.09 1.60 -0.43
CA TYR A 304 -27.51 1.88 -0.25
C TYR A 304 -27.70 2.96 0.81
N TYR A 305 -28.67 3.84 0.58
CA TYR A 305 -29.24 4.71 1.60
C TYR A 305 -30.32 3.95 2.37
N ILE A 306 -30.19 3.94 3.69
CA ILE A 306 -31.11 3.28 4.62
C ILE A 306 -31.67 4.35 5.52
N SER A 307 -32.97 4.62 5.41
CA SER A 307 -33.67 5.51 6.33
C SER A 307 -34.31 4.70 7.45
N ILE A 308 -34.09 5.11 8.69
CA ILE A 308 -34.62 4.45 9.88
C ILE A 308 -35.93 5.13 10.30
N LYS A 309 -36.92 4.35 10.72
CA LYS A 309 -38.18 4.89 11.24
C LYS A 309 -37.90 5.78 12.44
N GLN A 310 -38.57 6.92 12.51
CA GLN A 310 -38.54 7.77 13.69
C GLN A 310 -39.40 7.12 14.77
N GLU A 311 -38.79 6.28 15.61
CA GLU A 311 -39.45 5.70 16.78
C GLU A 311 -39.10 6.55 18.02
N ASN A 312 -40.13 7.16 18.61
CA ASN A 312 -40.03 7.86 19.88
C ASN A 312 -40.01 6.83 21.01
N LEU A 313 -38.87 6.67 21.68
CA LEU A 313 -38.71 5.75 22.83
C LEU A 313 -39.14 6.40 24.16
N GLY A 314 -39.96 7.45 24.12
CA GLY A 314 -40.41 8.18 25.28
C GLY A 314 -39.24 8.89 25.98
N ASN A 315 -39.03 8.60 27.26
CA ASN A 315 -38.01 9.28 28.09
C ASN A 315 -36.56 8.95 27.72
N TYR A 316 -36.32 7.95 26.86
CA TYR A 316 -34.99 7.52 26.44
C TYR A 316 -34.48 8.21 25.16
N GLY A 317 -35.27 9.11 24.57
CA GLY A 317 -34.93 9.83 23.35
C GLY A 317 -35.41 9.10 22.08
N MET A 318 -34.75 9.39 20.96
CA MET A 318 -35.07 8.81 19.65
C MET A 318 -33.97 7.82 19.28
N ASN A 319 -34.31 6.60 18.86
CA ASN A 319 -33.32 5.65 18.37
C ASN A 319 -33.17 5.80 16.86
N TYR A 320 -31.98 6.25 16.46
CA TYR A 320 -31.59 6.41 15.07
C TYR A 320 -30.52 5.39 14.66
N SER A 321 -30.39 4.26 15.37
CA SER A 321 -29.28 3.34 15.17
C SER A 321 -29.73 1.97 14.70
N LEU A 322 -28.94 1.42 13.78
CA LEU A 322 -28.91 -0.01 13.54
C LEU A 322 -28.04 -0.65 14.62
N ASP A 323 -28.45 -1.82 15.11
CA ASP A 323 -27.67 -2.58 16.09
C ASP A 323 -26.40 -3.14 15.40
N PRO A 324 -25.19 -2.79 15.87
CA PRO A 324 -23.95 -3.29 15.30
C PRO A 324 -23.85 -4.82 15.32
N GLU A 325 -24.36 -5.49 16.36
CA GLU A 325 -24.30 -6.97 16.43
C GLU A 325 -25.22 -7.61 15.40
N GLN A 326 -26.42 -7.04 15.23
CA GLN A 326 -27.35 -7.47 14.20
C GLN A 326 -26.76 -7.28 12.78
N LEU A 327 -26.13 -6.13 12.51
CA LEU A 327 -25.46 -5.88 11.23
C LEU A 327 -24.30 -6.85 10.98
N LYS A 328 -23.50 -7.13 12.01
CA LYS A 328 -22.44 -8.15 11.93
C LYS A 328 -23.00 -9.54 11.61
N SER A 329 -24.15 -9.91 12.17
CA SER A 329 -24.84 -11.18 11.84
C SER A 329 -25.32 -11.25 10.37
N PHE A 330 -25.44 -10.09 9.72
CA PHE A 330 -25.80 -9.96 8.31
C PHE A 330 -24.58 -9.86 7.38
N ASP A 331 -23.37 -10.06 7.92
CA ASP A 331 -22.10 -9.93 7.21
C ASP A 331 -21.87 -8.49 6.69
N ILE A 332 -22.32 -7.50 7.48
CA ILE A 332 -22.13 -6.07 7.23
C ILE A 332 -21.14 -5.54 8.26
N ASN A 333 -20.10 -4.87 7.79
CA ASN A 333 -19.17 -4.15 8.64
C ASN A 333 -19.79 -2.82 9.08
N TYR A 334 -19.99 -2.64 10.39
CA TYR A 334 -20.55 -1.41 10.95
C TYR A 334 -19.67 -0.18 10.70
N GLU A 335 -18.35 -0.37 10.60
CA GLU A 335 -17.40 0.73 10.35
C GLU A 335 -17.52 1.31 8.94
N ASP A 336 -18.14 0.58 8.00
CA ASP A 336 -18.41 1.06 6.64
C ASP A 336 -19.73 1.85 6.54
N MET A 337 -20.46 1.99 7.66
CA MET A 337 -21.66 2.80 7.74
C MET A 337 -21.30 4.27 8.00
N TYR A 338 -21.89 5.17 7.23
CA TYR A 338 -21.77 6.61 7.46
C TYR A 338 -23.12 7.28 7.49
N ALA A 339 -23.29 8.22 8.42
CA ALA A 339 -24.47 9.05 8.50
C ALA A 339 -24.44 10.11 7.40
N VAL A 340 -25.56 10.30 6.70
CA VAL A 340 -25.68 11.35 5.67
C VAL A 340 -25.62 12.76 6.30
N ALA A 341 -25.98 12.88 7.59
CA ALA A 341 -26.12 14.15 8.28
C ALA A 341 -24.82 14.85 8.71
N GLN A 342 -23.69 14.15 8.88
CA GLN A 342 -22.49 14.75 9.48
C GLN A 342 -21.20 14.05 9.02
N THR A 343 -20.31 14.79 8.36
CA THR A 343 -18.87 14.48 8.38
C THR A 343 -18.11 15.56 9.14
N ASN A 344 -16.91 15.25 9.61
CA ASN A 344 -16.03 16.19 10.32
C ASN A 344 -15.64 17.44 9.50
N TYR A 345 -16.01 17.50 8.22
CA TYR A 345 -15.70 18.59 7.29
C TYR A 345 -16.95 19.25 6.68
N GLY A 346 -18.14 18.96 7.22
CA GLY A 346 -19.43 19.47 6.74
C GLY A 346 -20.34 18.37 6.16
N LEU A 347 -21.48 18.76 5.59
CA LEU A 347 -22.35 17.84 4.86
C LEU A 347 -21.64 17.38 3.59
N GLU A 348 -21.47 16.07 3.37
CA GLU A 348 -21.17 15.59 2.02
C GLU A 348 -22.39 15.92 1.14
N TYR A 349 -22.19 16.86 0.23
CA TYR A 349 -23.27 17.47 -0.55
C TYR A 349 -24.05 16.47 -1.39
N VAL A 350 -23.39 15.43 -1.90
CA VAL A 350 -24.05 14.44 -2.77
C VAL A 350 -24.97 13.50 -2.00
N PRO A 351 -24.56 12.86 -0.89
CA PRO A 351 -25.48 12.19 0.02
C PRO A 351 -26.67 13.06 0.45
N TYR A 352 -26.44 14.35 0.74
CA TYR A 352 -27.50 15.29 1.09
C TYR A 352 -28.53 15.48 -0.03
N LEU A 353 -28.08 15.78 -1.25
CA LEU A 353 -28.97 15.95 -2.41
C LEU A 353 -29.75 14.68 -2.74
N GLN A 354 -29.11 13.51 -2.62
CA GLN A 354 -29.80 12.24 -2.87
C GLN A 354 -30.86 11.95 -1.81
N ALA A 355 -30.58 12.22 -0.52
CA ALA A 355 -31.59 12.10 0.53
C ALA A 355 -32.82 12.98 0.24
N LEU A 356 -32.61 14.23 -0.18
CA LEU A 356 -33.71 15.11 -0.60
C LEU A 356 -34.46 14.57 -1.82
N LYS A 357 -33.75 14.10 -2.84
CA LYS A 357 -34.35 13.50 -4.06
C LYS A 357 -35.28 12.33 -3.72
N TYR A 358 -34.92 11.52 -2.73
CA TYR A 358 -35.72 10.37 -2.29
C TYR A 358 -36.68 10.69 -1.14
N ASN A 359 -36.87 11.97 -0.78
CA ASN A 359 -37.70 12.42 0.35
C ASN A 359 -37.36 11.72 1.68
N MET A 360 -36.07 11.43 1.89
CA MET A 360 -35.53 10.82 3.09
C MET A 360 -35.12 11.88 4.11
N SER A 361 -35.32 11.58 5.39
CA SER A 361 -34.84 12.46 6.47
C SER A 361 -33.33 12.30 6.63
N ILE A 362 -32.60 13.41 6.57
CA ILE A 362 -31.12 13.39 6.62
C ILE A 362 -30.61 12.88 7.97
N SER A 363 -31.30 13.23 9.06
CA SER A 363 -30.89 12.91 10.44
C SER A 363 -30.98 11.43 10.79
N ASN A 364 -31.73 10.63 10.03
CA ASN A 364 -31.94 9.21 10.27
C ASN A 364 -31.58 8.34 9.05
N THR A 365 -30.82 8.90 8.10
CA THR A 365 -30.39 8.18 6.91
C THR A 365 -28.91 7.87 6.98
N PHE A 366 -28.60 6.59 6.76
CA PHE A 366 -27.26 6.05 6.74
C PHE A 366 -26.97 5.51 5.36
N MET A 367 -25.71 5.50 4.99
CA MET A 367 -25.24 4.88 3.78
C MET A 367 -24.24 3.80 4.13
N MET A 368 -24.38 2.63 3.51
CA MET A 368 -23.49 1.50 3.73
C MET A 368 -23.46 0.56 2.52
N PRO A 369 -22.36 -0.18 2.32
CA PRO A 369 -22.26 -1.19 1.29
C PRO A 369 -23.00 -2.48 1.69
N LEU A 370 -23.94 -2.93 0.85
CA LEU A 370 -24.70 -4.16 1.05
C LEU A 370 -24.51 -5.12 -0.11
N THR A 371 -24.36 -6.41 0.22
CA THR A 371 -24.53 -7.49 -0.76
C THR A 371 -26.02 -7.66 -1.07
N LYS A 372 -26.35 -8.39 -2.15
CA LYS A 372 -27.74 -8.74 -2.45
C LYS A 372 -28.43 -9.46 -1.28
N GLN A 373 -27.71 -10.33 -0.56
CA GLN A 373 -28.26 -11.06 0.59
C GLN A 373 -28.45 -10.15 1.80
N SER A 374 -27.45 -9.31 2.10
CA SER A 374 -27.52 -8.37 3.22
C SER A 374 -28.60 -7.30 3.01
N TYR A 375 -28.81 -6.87 1.76
CA TYR A 375 -29.92 -5.98 1.37
C TYR A 375 -31.28 -6.55 1.77
N GLU A 376 -31.57 -7.82 1.43
CA GLU A 376 -32.85 -8.44 1.79
C GLU A 376 -33.02 -8.55 3.32
N LYS A 377 -31.93 -8.79 4.07
CA LYS A 377 -32.00 -8.83 5.54
C LYS A 377 -32.29 -7.44 6.13
N VAL A 378 -31.56 -6.42 5.70
CA VAL A 378 -31.71 -5.03 6.20
C VAL A 378 -33.09 -4.46 5.85
N LYS A 379 -33.58 -4.73 4.64
CA LYS A 379 -34.91 -4.29 4.18
C LYS A 379 -36.04 -4.80 5.07
N ASN A 380 -35.88 -5.97 5.68
CA ASN A 380 -36.88 -6.61 6.52
C ASN A 380 -36.73 -6.29 8.01
N LEU A 381 -35.82 -5.40 8.40
CA LEU A 381 -35.70 -4.94 9.78
C LEU A 381 -36.91 -4.09 10.19
N TYR A 382 -37.41 -4.30 11.40
CA TYR A 382 -38.63 -3.66 11.90
C TYR A 382 -38.49 -2.12 11.95
N ASN A 383 -37.30 -1.61 12.26
CA ASN A 383 -36.97 -0.20 12.40
C ASN A 383 -36.51 0.46 11.09
N VAL A 384 -36.44 -0.27 9.97
CA VAL A 384 -36.05 0.31 8.67
C VAL A 384 -37.29 0.83 7.94
N ALA A 385 -37.25 2.09 7.53
CA ALA A 385 -38.33 2.76 6.79
C ALA A 385 -38.19 2.54 5.28
N SER A 386 -36.99 2.69 4.74
CA SER A 386 -36.72 2.49 3.32
C SER A 386 -35.24 2.17 3.08
N VAL A 387 -34.99 1.40 2.01
CA VAL A 387 -33.64 1.07 1.53
C VAL A 387 -33.59 1.36 0.04
N VAL A 388 -32.77 2.33 -0.36
CA VAL A 388 -32.65 2.82 -1.74
C VAL A 388 -31.22 2.63 -2.21
N LYS A 389 -31.02 2.02 -3.38
CA LYS A 389 -29.69 1.86 -3.96
C LYS A 389 -29.11 3.23 -4.28
N ALA A 390 -27.87 3.48 -3.87
CA ALA A 390 -27.16 4.70 -4.22
C ALA A 390 -26.77 4.62 -5.71
N SER A 391 -27.57 5.26 -6.55
CA SER A 391 -27.34 5.41 -7.98
C SER A 391 -27.41 6.88 -8.36
N ARG A 392 -26.62 7.25 -9.36
CA ARG A 392 -26.66 8.57 -9.98
C ARG A 392 -27.34 8.49 -11.33
N ASP A 393 -28.02 9.56 -11.70
CA ASP A 393 -28.67 9.62 -13.00
C ASP A 393 -27.60 9.70 -14.10
N LYS A 394 -27.91 9.19 -15.30
CA LYS A 394 -27.00 9.33 -16.44
C LYS A 394 -26.76 10.82 -16.72
N GLY A 395 -25.49 11.20 -16.84
CA GLY A 395 -25.08 12.60 -17.04
C GLY A 395 -24.86 13.39 -15.75
N GLU A 396 -25.21 12.84 -14.58
CA GLU A 396 -24.86 13.44 -13.29
C GLU A 396 -23.35 13.27 -13.02
N ARG A 397 -22.63 14.38 -12.90
CA ARG A 397 -21.17 14.39 -12.74
C ARG A 397 -20.78 14.60 -11.28
N TYR A 398 -19.90 13.74 -10.77
CA TYR A 398 -19.29 13.96 -9.46
C TYR A 398 -18.12 14.92 -9.58
N TYR A 399 -18.15 16.00 -8.81
CA TYR A 399 -17.14 17.05 -8.86
C TYR A 399 -15.72 16.57 -8.49
N ARG A 400 -15.56 15.38 -7.86
CA ARG A 400 -14.25 14.77 -7.59
C ARG A 400 -13.71 13.84 -8.70
N ILE A 401 -14.44 13.57 -9.79
CA ILE A 401 -13.93 12.71 -10.88
C ILE A 401 -12.92 13.49 -11.73
N PHE A 402 -11.67 13.02 -11.83
CA PHE A 402 -10.62 13.68 -12.61
C PHE A 402 -10.00 12.73 -13.66
N PRO A 403 -9.67 13.19 -14.89
CA PRO A 403 -9.89 14.54 -15.41
C PRO A 403 -11.35 14.80 -15.75
N HIS A 404 -11.83 16.00 -15.42
CA HIS A 404 -13.08 16.53 -15.93
C HIS A 404 -12.88 16.89 -17.41
N ASN A 405 -13.30 16.01 -18.33
CA ASN A 405 -13.34 16.38 -19.73
C ASN A 405 -14.80 16.49 -20.19
N PRO A 406 -15.28 17.70 -20.50
CA PRO A 406 -16.65 17.92 -20.96
C PRO A 406 -17.01 17.16 -22.24
N ALA A 407 -16.03 16.70 -23.02
CA ALA A 407 -16.25 16.02 -24.29
C ALA A 407 -16.63 14.52 -24.17
N TYR A 408 -16.57 13.92 -22.97
CA TYR A 408 -16.98 12.52 -22.74
C TYR A 408 -18.43 12.43 -22.22
N ASP A 409 -19.35 13.03 -22.98
CA ASP A 409 -20.81 13.00 -22.74
C ASP A 409 -21.53 11.86 -23.49
#